data_AF-A0A2R6GXU7-F1
#
_entry.id   AF-A0A2R6GXU7-F1
#
_cell.length_a   1.000
_cell.length_b   1.000
_cell.length_c   1.000
_cell.angle_alpha   90.00
_cell.angle_beta   90.00
_cell.angle_gamma   90.00
#
_symmetry.space_group_name_H-M   'P 1'
#
loop_
_entity.id
_entity.type
_entity.pdbx_description
1 polymer ?
#
loop_
_entity_poly.entity_id
_entity_poly.type
_entity_poly.pdbx_seq_one_letter_code
_entity_poly.pdbx_strand_id
1 'polypeptide(L)'
;MVDYTTPVTTAFEMQRATIEQSQKALEQTVSFQQNVNEAFIDSLDTQESAQRRSVELSKTAFHSYLDAVEATVPGTAGTVDELRATVDEQYDFLLENHAEVFDNVESELLEGVEAYDEMTEDYVSAVDEQVSMLVEAHEELESQSVEVVEQFGEQLEEVQEQVEEIQEQVEEVQAQAADAVEA
;
A
#
# COMPACT_ATOMS: atom_id res chain seq x y z
N MET A 1 1.30 32.99 -31.22
CA MET A 1 1.37 31.53 -31.18
C MET A 1 0.45 31.05 -30.09
N VAL A 2 -0.71 30.53 -30.47
CA VAL A 2 -1.56 29.77 -29.55
C VAL A 2 -0.96 28.38 -29.53
N ASP A 3 -0.63 27.86 -28.35
CA ASP A 3 -0.09 26.51 -28.25
C ASP A 3 -1.26 25.51 -28.30
N TYR A 4 -1.50 24.97 -29.49
CA TYR A 4 -2.64 24.10 -29.76
C TYR A 4 -2.54 22.74 -29.03
N THR A 5 -1.35 22.35 -28.56
CA THR A 5 -1.06 21.04 -27.95
C THR A 5 -1.37 20.97 -26.46
N THR A 6 -1.34 22.12 -25.76
CA THR A 6 -1.45 22.22 -24.29
C THR A 6 -2.64 21.45 -23.69
N PRO A 7 -3.87 21.51 -24.24
CA PRO A 7 -5.00 20.79 -23.67
C PRO A 7 -4.89 19.27 -23.77
N VAL A 8 -4.25 18.76 -24.83
CA VAL A 8 -4.08 17.32 -25.07
C VAL A 8 -3.05 16.76 -24.10
N THR A 9 -1.86 17.36 -24.04
CA THR A 9 -0.79 16.97 -23.10
C THR A 9 -1.28 17.00 -21.65
N THR A 10 -1.99 18.07 -21.26
CA THR A 10 -2.55 18.20 -19.90
C THR A 10 -3.47 17.03 -19.53
N ALA A 11 -4.28 16.54 -20.48
CA ALA A 11 -5.20 15.43 -20.22
C ALA A 11 -4.44 14.11 -19.99
N PHE A 12 -3.40 13.84 -20.79
CA PHE A 12 -2.54 12.66 -20.62
C PHE A 12 -1.73 12.71 -19.32
N GLU A 13 -1.21 13.88 -18.95
CA GLU A 13 -0.53 14.08 -17.66
C GLU A 13 -1.46 13.76 -16.47
N MET A 14 -2.71 14.21 -16.49
CA MET A 14 -3.69 13.89 -15.45
C MET A 14 -3.97 12.38 -15.37
N GLN A 15 -4.08 11.69 -16.51
CA GLN A 15 -4.28 10.25 -16.55
C GLN A 15 -3.09 9.52 -15.93
N ARG A 16 -1.86 9.89 -16.32
CA ARG A 16 -0.62 9.32 -15.78
C ARG A 16 -0.52 9.48 -14.26
N ALA A 17 -0.74 10.69 -13.76
CA ALA A 17 -0.72 10.97 -12.33
C ALA A 17 -1.78 10.15 -11.55
N THR A 18 -2.96 9.95 -12.14
CA THR A 18 -4.03 9.13 -11.53
C THR A 18 -3.65 7.66 -11.46
N ILE A 19 -2.99 7.14 -12.50
CA ILE A 19 -2.51 5.76 -12.58
C ILE A 19 -1.41 5.53 -11.53
N GLU A 20 -0.38 6.38 -11.51
CA GLU A 20 0.72 6.31 -10.53
C GLU A 20 0.19 6.38 -9.09
N GLN A 21 -0.77 7.27 -8.83
CA GLN A 21 -1.40 7.38 -7.52
C GLN A 21 -2.15 6.09 -7.15
N SER A 22 -2.80 5.44 -8.11
CA SER A 22 -3.54 4.20 -7.88
C SER A 22 -2.60 3.01 -7.62
N GLN A 23 -1.49 2.90 -8.35
CA GLN A 23 -0.43 1.91 -8.10
C GLN A 23 0.11 2.05 -6.68
N LYS A 24 0.52 3.27 -6.31
CA LYS A 24 1.04 3.56 -4.98
C LYS A 24 0.03 3.27 -3.88
N ALA A 25 -1.26 3.55 -4.11
CA ALA A 25 -2.31 3.23 -3.16
C ALA A 25 -2.49 1.71 -3.00
N LEU A 26 -2.35 0.93 -4.07
CA LEU A 26 -2.39 -0.53 -4.04
C LEU A 26 -1.21 -1.10 -3.23
N GLU A 27 0.01 -0.69 -3.56
CA GLU A 27 1.23 -1.09 -2.84
C GLU A 27 1.12 -0.77 -1.34
N GLN A 28 0.73 0.48 -1.01
CA GLN A 28 0.54 0.89 0.37
C GLN A 28 -0.52 0.08 1.10
N THR A 29 -1.58 -0.34 0.41
CA THR A 29 -2.63 -1.17 1.00
C THR A 29 -2.10 -2.56 1.33
N VAL A 30 -1.29 -3.15 0.44
CA VAL A 30 -0.67 -4.46 0.67
C VAL A 30 0.34 -4.38 1.82
N SER A 31 1.25 -3.42 1.80
CA SER A 31 2.19 -3.22 2.91
C SER A 31 1.47 -2.94 4.23
N PHE A 32 0.36 -2.21 4.21
CA PHE A 32 -0.45 -2.01 5.42
C PHE A 32 -1.00 -3.34 5.96
N GLN A 33 -1.52 -4.21 5.10
CA GLN A 33 -2.01 -5.54 5.51
C GLN A 33 -0.88 -6.39 6.10
N GLN A 34 0.29 -6.41 5.47
CA GLN A 34 1.50 -7.10 5.96
C GLN A 34 1.85 -6.66 7.38
N ASN A 35 1.97 -5.34 7.60
CA ASN A 35 2.28 -4.78 8.92
C ASN A 35 1.22 -5.12 9.98
N VAL A 36 -0.06 -5.19 9.61
CA VAL A 36 -1.14 -5.56 10.53
C VAL A 36 -1.06 -7.04 10.90
N ASN A 37 -0.74 -7.91 9.95
CA ASN A 37 -0.56 -9.34 10.19
C ASN A 37 0.64 -9.60 11.10
N GLU A 38 1.78 -8.97 10.83
CA GLU A 38 2.99 -9.07 11.67
C GLU A 38 2.70 -8.58 13.10
N ALA A 39 2.07 -7.40 13.24
CA ALA A 39 1.68 -6.87 14.55
C ALA A 39 0.69 -7.78 15.29
N PHE A 40 -0.19 -8.49 14.58
CA PHE A 40 -1.10 -9.45 15.17
C PHE A 40 -0.34 -10.68 15.69
N ILE A 41 0.61 -11.21 14.93
CA ILE A 41 1.45 -12.35 15.35
C ILE A 41 2.29 -11.95 16.58
N ASP A 42 2.99 -10.81 16.55
CA ASP A 42 3.74 -10.26 17.69
C ASP A 42 2.86 -10.08 18.95
N SER A 43 1.56 -9.84 18.76
CA SER A 43 0.62 -9.70 19.87
C SER A 43 0.36 -11.03 20.58
N LEU A 44 0.46 -12.16 19.87
CA LEU A 44 0.31 -13.51 20.44
C LEU A 44 1.45 -13.82 21.40
N ASP A 45 2.69 -13.51 21.04
CA ASP A 45 3.87 -13.65 21.92
C ASP A 45 3.74 -12.81 23.19
N THR A 46 3.30 -11.56 23.00
CA THR A 46 3.06 -10.65 24.12
C THR A 46 2.00 -11.21 25.05
N GLN A 47 0.93 -11.78 24.50
CA GLN A 47 -0.15 -12.41 25.25
C GLN A 47 0.31 -13.69 25.96
N GLU A 48 1.11 -14.53 25.31
CA GLU A 48 1.69 -15.76 25.86
C GLU A 48 2.58 -15.44 27.06
N SER A 49 3.52 -14.51 26.88
CA SER A 49 4.40 -14.00 27.93
C SER A 49 3.64 -13.44 29.14
N ALA A 50 2.57 -12.69 28.90
CA ALA A 50 1.72 -12.14 29.97
C ALA A 50 0.98 -13.24 30.75
N GLN A 51 0.45 -14.25 30.05
CA GLN A 51 -0.23 -15.39 30.66
C GLN A 51 0.74 -16.24 31.47
N ARG A 52 1.91 -16.58 30.91
CA ARG A 52 2.99 -17.29 31.59
C ARG A 52 3.36 -16.63 32.91
N ARG A 53 3.59 -15.31 32.88
CA ARG A 53 3.91 -14.54 34.08
C ARG A 53 2.78 -14.57 35.12
N SER A 54 1.53 -14.52 34.69
CA SER A 54 0.36 -14.62 35.58
C SER A 54 0.28 -15.99 36.28
N VAL A 55 0.58 -17.05 35.55
CA VAL A 55 0.63 -18.43 36.06
C VAL A 55 1.78 -18.59 37.07
N GLU A 56 2.98 -18.10 36.75
CA GLU A 56 4.15 -18.12 37.66
C GLU A 56 3.89 -17.32 38.95
N LEU A 57 3.19 -16.19 38.85
CA LEU A 57 2.74 -15.42 40.04
C LEU A 57 1.76 -16.22 40.90
N SER A 58 0.84 -16.97 40.27
CA SER A 58 -0.11 -17.84 40.97
C SER A 58 0.59 -18.99 41.69
N LYS A 59 1.60 -19.61 41.04
CA LYS A 59 2.50 -20.61 41.65
C LYS A 59 3.20 -20.04 42.89
N THR A 60 3.78 -18.86 42.76
CA THR A 60 4.46 -18.15 43.86
C THR A 60 3.53 -17.86 45.04
N ALA A 61 2.28 -17.42 44.76
CA ALA A 61 1.28 -17.18 45.80
C ALA A 61 0.87 -18.46 46.52
N PHE A 62 0.76 -19.57 45.80
CA PHE A 62 0.48 -20.88 46.38
C PHE A 62 1.62 -21.36 47.29
N HIS A 63 2.88 -21.22 46.86
CA HIS A 63 4.04 -21.51 47.71
C HIS A 63 4.03 -20.67 48.98
N SER A 64 3.75 -19.37 48.87
CA SER A 64 3.67 -18.47 50.03
C SER A 64 2.58 -18.88 51.02
N TYR A 65 1.44 -19.40 50.53
CA TYR A 65 0.39 -19.94 51.37
C TYR A 65 0.84 -21.21 52.11
N LEU A 66 1.51 -22.13 51.41
CA LEU A 66 2.06 -23.34 52.00
C LEU A 66 3.11 -23.04 53.08
N ASP A 67 3.99 -22.07 52.84
CA ASP A 67 4.99 -21.62 53.82
C ASP A 67 4.34 -21.13 55.11
N ALA A 68 3.22 -20.40 55.00
CA ALA A 68 2.46 -19.93 56.16
C ALA A 68 1.84 -21.08 56.96
N VAL A 69 1.32 -22.12 56.28
CA VAL A 69 0.76 -23.33 56.91
C VAL A 69 1.85 -24.11 57.63
N GLU A 70 2.99 -24.34 56.99
CA GLU A 70 4.13 -25.03 57.57
C GLU A 70 4.62 -24.32 58.85
N ALA A 71 4.67 -22.98 58.83
CA ALA A 71 5.08 -22.17 59.98
C ALA A 71 4.07 -22.20 61.15
N THR A 72 2.77 -22.43 60.90
CA THR A 72 1.73 -22.42 61.94
C THR A 72 1.35 -23.78 62.47
N VAL A 73 1.57 -24.87 61.71
CA VAL A 73 1.11 -26.22 62.08
C VAL A 73 2.31 -27.18 62.22
N PRO A 74 2.77 -27.45 63.46
CA PRO A 74 3.90 -28.35 63.70
C PRO A 74 3.66 -29.76 63.15
N GLY A 75 4.68 -30.35 62.54
CA GLY A 75 4.65 -31.73 62.04
C GLY A 75 4.05 -31.89 60.64
N THR A 76 3.78 -30.80 59.91
CA THR A 76 3.21 -30.83 58.54
C THR A 76 4.21 -30.65 57.42
N ALA A 77 5.50 -30.40 57.71
CA ALA A 77 6.53 -30.11 56.71
C ALA A 77 6.58 -31.16 55.57
N GLY A 78 6.58 -32.46 55.91
CA GLY A 78 6.61 -33.51 54.89
C GLY A 78 5.39 -33.54 53.98
N THR A 79 4.18 -33.32 54.53
CA THR A 79 2.94 -33.23 53.73
C THR A 79 2.88 -31.96 52.88
N VAL A 80 3.44 -30.85 53.37
CA VAL A 80 3.54 -29.59 52.62
C VAL A 80 4.51 -29.73 51.44
N ASP A 81 5.67 -30.36 51.63
CA ASP A 81 6.64 -30.61 50.57
C ASP A 81 6.07 -31.50 49.46
N GLU A 82 5.33 -32.55 49.82
CA GLU A 82 4.71 -33.46 48.87
C GLU A 82 3.62 -32.75 48.04
N LEU A 83 2.85 -31.87 48.69
CA LEU A 83 1.86 -31.02 48.02
C LEU A 83 2.54 -29.98 47.11
N ARG A 84 3.65 -29.38 47.55
CA ARG A 84 4.45 -28.43 46.76
C ARG A 84 4.97 -29.09 45.49
N ALA A 85 5.57 -30.26 45.60
CA ALA A 85 6.06 -31.03 44.45
C ALA A 85 4.94 -31.38 43.46
N THR A 86 3.79 -31.83 43.97
CA THR A 86 2.62 -32.13 43.12
C THR A 86 2.14 -30.89 42.38
N VAL A 87 2.04 -29.75 43.06
CA VAL A 87 1.57 -28.51 42.43
C VAL A 87 2.60 -27.97 41.43
N ASP A 88 3.89 -28.07 41.73
CA ASP A 88 4.95 -27.69 40.81
C ASP A 88 4.88 -28.48 39.51
N GLU A 89 4.73 -29.80 39.58
CA GLU A 89 4.59 -30.67 38.40
C GLU A 89 3.35 -30.30 37.57
N GLN A 90 2.23 -29.97 38.22
CA GLN A 90 1.00 -29.53 37.54
C GLN A 90 1.15 -28.16 36.85
N TYR A 91 1.84 -27.21 37.49
CA TYR A 91 2.12 -25.90 36.88
C TYR A 91 3.09 -26.02 35.70
N ASP A 92 4.14 -26.83 35.86
CA ASP A 92 5.15 -27.02 34.83
C ASP A 92 4.51 -27.71 33.61
N PHE A 93 3.70 -28.76 33.81
CA PHE A 93 2.90 -29.38 32.76
C PHE A 93 1.98 -28.38 32.05
N LEU A 94 1.30 -27.51 32.81
CA LEU A 94 0.41 -26.50 32.23
C LEU A 94 1.18 -25.49 31.38
N LEU A 95 2.31 -24.99 31.87
CA LEU A 95 3.15 -24.02 31.16
C LEU A 95 3.75 -24.62 29.89
N GLU A 96 4.20 -25.86 29.95
CA GLU A 96 4.85 -26.55 28.83
C GLU A 96 3.84 -26.85 27.71
N ASN A 97 2.66 -27.39 28.04
CA ASN A 97 1.59 -27.58 27.03
C ASN A 97 1.07 -26.25 26.48
N HIS A 98 0.98 -25.21 27.31
CA HIS A 98 0.53 -23.90 26.86
C HIS A 98 1.52 -23.29 25.87
N ALA A 99 2.82 -23.35 26.15
CA ALA A 99 3.86 -22.88 25.24
C ALA A 99 3.81 -23.65 23.90
N GLU A 100 3.73 -24.98 23.96
CA GLU A 100 3.64 -25.81 22.75
C GLU A 100 2.41 -25.46 21.89
N VAL A 101 1.25 -25.17 22.50
CA VAL A 101 0.06 -24.77 21.74
C VAL A 101 0.26 -23.40 21.08
N PHE A 102 0.87 -22.44 21.78
CA PHE A 102 1.13 -21.11 21.22
C PHE A 102 2.13 -21.18 20.07
N ASP A 103 3.28 -21.85 20.27
CA ASP A 103 4.30 -22.04 19.24
C ASP A 103 3.70 -22.68 17.97
N ASN A 104 2.86 -23.70 18.12
CA ASN A 104 2.21 -24.33 16.98
C ASN A 104 1.25 -23.38 16.24
N VAL A 105 0.42 -22.63 16.97
CA VAL A 105 -0.51 -21.66 16.38
C VAL A 105 0.23 -20.53 15.69
N GLU A 106 1.27 -20.00 16.33
CA GLU A 106 2.13 -18.95 15.78
C GLU A 106 2.81 -19.42 14.49
N SER A 107 3.42 -20.61 14.50
CA SER A 107 4.08 -21.19 13.32
C SER A 107 3.10 -21.41 12.17
N GLU A 108 1.92 -21.96 12.42
CA GLU A 108 0.90 -22.14 11.38
C GLU A 108 0.41 -20.81 10.80
N LEU A 109 0.29 -19.77 11.64
CA LEU A 109 -0.10 -18.44 11.19
C LEU A 109 1.02 -17.75 10.40
N LEU A 110 2.27 -17.84 10.86
CA LEU A 110 3.45 -17.31 10.17
C LEU A 110 3.57 -17.90 8.77
N GLU A 111 3.55 -19.24 8.66
CA GLU A 111 3.59 -19.91 7.35
C GLU A 111 2.43 -19.47 6.44
N GLY A 112 1.23 -19.30 7.00
CA GLY A 112 0.07 -18.84 6.25
C GLY A 112 0.18 -17.38 5.76
N VAL A 113 0.72 -16.49 6.60
CA VAL A 113 0.95 -15.08 6.26
C VAL A 113 2.07 -14.95 5.24
N GLU A 114 3.19 -15.63 5.42
CA GLU A 114 4.31 -15.62 4.46
C GLU A 114 3.85 -16.08 3.06
N ALA A 115 3.07 -17.17 2.99
CA ALA A 115 2.53 -17.66 1.72
C ALA A 115 1.53 -16.67 1.08
N TYR A 116 0.72 -15.99 1.89
CA TYR A 116 -0.19 -14.95 1.42
C TYR A 116 0.56 -13.71 0.92
N ASP A 117 1.61 -13.31 1.62
CA ASP A 117 2.44 -12.15 1.29
C ASP A 117 3.20 -12.38 -0.02
N GLU A 118 3.84 -13.55 -0.19
CA GLU A 118 4.49 -13.94 -1.45
C GLU A 118 3.51 -13.88 -2.62
N MET A 119 2.32 -14.50 -2.48
CA MET A 119 1.29 -14.47 -3.52
C MET A 119 0.80 -13.05 -3.84
N THR A 120 0.66 -12.20 -2.82
CA THR A 120 0.15 -10.85 -2.99
C THR A 120 1.20 -9.94 -3.62
N GLU A 121 2.47 -10.08 -3.26
CA GLU A 121 3.59 -9.38 -3.89
C GLU A 121 3.71 -9.72 -5.37
N ASP A 122 3.65 -11.01 -5.71
CA ASP A 122 3.63 -11.46 -7.11
C ASP A 122 2.46 -10.85 -7.88
N TYR A 123 1.26 -10.81 -7.27
CA TYR A 123 0.08 -10.21 -7.89
C TYR A 123 0.23 -8.70 -8.10
N VAL A 124 0.72 -7.96 -7.10
CA VAL A 124 0.97 -6.52 -7.21
C VAL A 124 2.01 -6.24 -8.29
N SER A 125 3.11 -6.99 -8.31
CA SER A 125 4.16 -6.84 -9.31
C SER A 125 3.63 -7.10 -10.73
N ALA A 126 2.83 -8.15 -10.93
CA ALA A 126 2.22 -8.43 -12.22
C ALA A 126 1.21 -7.35 -12.66
N VAL A 127 0.48 -6.74 -11.73
CA VAL A 127 -0.40 -5.60 -12.02
C VAL A 127 0.41 -4.37 -12.40
N ASP A 128 1.50 -4.09 -11.66
CA ASP A 128 2.36 -2.95 -11.91
C ASP A 128 3.01 -3.00 -13.29
N GLU A 129 3.49 -4.18 -13.71
CA GLU A 129 4.04 -4.39 -15.05
C GLU A 129 2.99 -4.18 -16.15
N GLN A 130 1.76 -4.68 -15.95
CA GLN A 130 0.66 -4.46 -16.89
C GLN A 130 0.26 -3.00 -17.02
N VAL A 131 0.22 -2.28 -15.89
CA VAL A 131 -0.10 -0.85 -15.87
C VAL A 131 1.03 -0.06 -16.54
N SER A 132 2.29 -0.42 -16.30
CA SER A 132 3.45 0.21 -16.95
C SER A 132 3.38 0.07 -18.47
N MET A 133 3.11 -1.13 -18.98
CA MET A 133 2.89 -1.35 -20.43
C MET A 133 1.73 -0.49 -20.98
N LEU A 134 0.65 -0.33 -20.21
CA LEU A 134 -0.48 0.53 -20.63
C LEU A 134 -0.12 2.01 -20.63
N VAL A 135 0.70 2.48 -19.69
CA VAL A 135 1.21 3.86 -19.65
C VAL A 135 2.10 4.12 -20.85
N GLU A 136 3.06 3.23 -21.15
CA GLU A 136 3.91 3.33 -22.35
C GLU A 136 3.08 3.44 -23.64
N ALA A 137 2.03 2.61 -23.77
CA ALA A 137 1.12 2.70 -24.91
C ALA A 137 0.36 4.03 -24.96
N HIS A 138 -0.01 4.62 -23.81
CA HIS A 138 -0.65 5.94 -23.77
C HIS A 138 0.33 7.06 -24.12
N GLU A 139 1.59 6.97 -23.70
CA GLU A 139 2.63 7.95 -24.07
C GLU A 139 2.88 7.96 -25.59
N GLU A 140 2.87 6.80 -26.23
CA GLU A 140 2.97 6.72 -27.69
C GLU A 140 1.73 7.32 -28.39
N LEU A 141 0.53 7.14 -27.82
CA LEU A 141 -0.69 7.79 -28.31
C LEU A 141 -0.70 9.30 -28.06
N GLU A 142 -0.14 9.77 -26.95
CA GLU A 142 0.04 11.19 -26.64
C GLU A 142 0.93 11.83 -27.71
N SER A 143 2.09 11.25 -27.99
CA SER A 143 3.02 11.73 -29.01
C SER A 143 2.34 11.85 -30.38
N GLN A 144 1.60 10.82 -30.80
CA GLN A 144 0.84 10.85 -32.06
C GLN A 144 -0.25 11.92 -32.05
N SER A 145 -0.93 12.12 -30.93
CA SER A 145 -2.01 13.10 -30.81
C SER A 145 -1.47 14.53 -30.85
N VAL A 146 -0.34 14.79 -30.18
CA VAL A 146 0.36 16.08 -30.22
C VAL A 146 0.77 16.40 -31.66
N GLU A 147 1.39 15.45 -32.37
CA GLU A 147 1.83 15.64 -33.75
C GLU A 147 0.65 15.97 -34.70
N VAL A 148 -0.49 15.31 -34.54
CA VAL A 148 -1.70 15.60 -35.35
C VAL A 148 -2.24 17.01 -35.06
N VAL A 149 -2.22 17.44 -33.81
CA VAL A 149 -2.69 18.78 -33.41
C VAL A 149 -1.75 19.87 -33.90
N GLU A 150 -0.44 19.64 -33.86
CA GLU A 150 0.57 20.54 -34.43
C GLU A 150 0.35 20.72 -35.94
N GLN A 151 0.24 19.62 -36.69
CA GLN A 151 -0.03 19.66 -38.14
C GLN A 151 -1.32 20.40 -38.49
N PHE A 152 -2.36 20.26 -37.66
CA PHE A 152 -3.62 20.98 -37.86
C PHE A 152 -3.49 22.47 -37.53
N GLY A 153 -2.72 22.81 -36.50
CA GLY A 153 -2.36 24.19 -36.16
C GLY A 153 -1.63 24.89 -37.31
N GLU A 154 -0.61 24.23 -37.88
CA GLU A 154 0.15 24.74 -39.04
C GLU A 154 -0.76 25.00 -40.25
N GLN A 155 -1.66 24.06 -40.59
CA GLN A 155 -2.65 24.26 -41.67
C GLN A 155 -3.60 25.44 -41.41
N LEU A 156 -4.02 25.64 -40.16
CA LEU A 156 -4.86 26.79 -39.78
C LEU A 156 -4.13 28.11 -39.88
N GLU A 157 -2.83 28.14 -39.57
CA GLU A 157 -1.97 29.31 -39.76
C GLU A 157 -1.80 29.62 -41.25
N GLU A 158 -1.53 28.62 -42.10
CA GLU A 158 -1.47 28.79 -43.56
C GLU A 158 -2.78 29.31 -44.17
N VAL A 159 -3.95 28.85 -43.68
CA VAL A 159 -5.25 29.35 -44.15
C VAL A 159 -5.47 30.79 -43.71
N GLN A 160 -5.06 31.16 -42.50
CA GLN A 160 -5.15 32.55 -42.01
C GLN A 160 -4.27 33.48 -42.83
N GLU A 161 -3.01 33.11 -43.10
CA GLU A 161 -2.12 33.90 -43.96
C GLU A 161 -2.71 34.10 -45.36
N GLN A 162 -3.24 33.05 -45.99
CA GLN A 162 -3.90 33.18 -47.29
C GLN A 162 -5.11 34.12 -47.26
N VAL A 163 -5.89 34.10 -46.18
CA VAL A 163 -7.05 34.99 -46.02
C VAL A 163 -6.64 36.44 -45.78
N GLU A 164 -5.55 36.69 -45.05
CA GLU A 164 -4.95 38.02 -44.88
C GLU A 164 -4.41 38.56 -46.21
N GLU A 165 -3.71 37.73 -46.98
CA GLU A 165 -3.14 38.08 -48.27
C GLU A 165 -4.23 38.39 -49.33
N ILE A 166 -5.36 37.65 -49.30
CA ILE A 166 -6.53 37.96 -50.13
C ILE A 166 -7.17 39.29 -49.73
N GLN A 167 -7.25 39.60 -48.43
CA GLN A 167 -7.80 40.87 -47.95
C GLN A 167 -6.95 42.06 -48.40
N GLU A 168 -5.62 41.98 -48.26
CA GLU A 168 -4.70 43.01 -48.76
C GLU A 168 -4.87 43.22 -50.27
N GLN A 169 -4.95 42.15 -51.06
CA GLN A 169 -5.17 42.25 -52.51
C GLN A 169 -6.52 42.92 -52.86
N VAL A 170 -7.58 42.62 -52.11
CA VAL A 170 -8.90 43.25 -52.31
C VAL A 170 -8.84 44.74 -51.96
N GLU A 171 -8.17 45.12 -50.86
CA GLU A 171 -7.99 46.52 -50.49
C GLU A 171 -7.18 47.29 -51.56
N GLU A 172 -6.12 46.68 -52.10
CA GLU A 172 -5.30 47.29 -53.15
C GLU A 172 -6.09 47.50 -54.46
N VAL A 173 -6.88 46.51 -54.88
CA VAL A 173 -7.75 46.61 -56.06
C VAL A 173 -8.83 47.68 -55.86
N GLN A 174 -9.41 47.77 -54.66
CA GLN A 174 -10.39 48.80 -54.34
C GLN A 174 -9.77 50.21 -54.34
N ALA A 175 -8.55 50.37 -53.82
CA ALA A 175 -7.82 51.63 -53.87
C ALA A 175 -7.53 52.08 -55.31
N GLN A 176 -7.03 51.17 -56.16
CA GLN A 176 -6.82 51.45 -57.59
C GLN A 176 -8.12 51.82 -58.31
N ALA A 177 -9.23 51.14 -58.00
CA ALA A 177 -10.52 51.44 -58.59
C ALA A 177 -11.06 52.81 -58.15
N ALA A 178 -10.83 53.22 -56.90
CA ALA A 178 -11.21 54.54 -56.40
C ALA A 178 -10.42 55.67 -57.09
N ASP A 179 -9.10 55.52 -57.24
CA ASP A 179 -8.23 56.47 -57.95
C ASP A 179 -8.62 56.61 -59.42
N ALA A 180 -9.04 55.51 -60.07
CA ALA A 180 -9.47 55.52 -61.46
C ALA A 180 -10.84 56.20 -61.69
N VAL A 181 -11.64 56.39 -60.64
CA VAL A 181 -12.96 57.04 -60.71
C VAL A 181 -12.90 58.54 -60.38
N GLU A 182 -11.85 59.01 -59.69
CA GLU A 182 -11.61 60.44 -59.40
C GLU A 182 -10.80 61.20 -60.47
N ALA A 183 -10.22 60.50 -61.46
CA ALA A 183 -9.48 61.08 -62.61
C ALA A 183 -10.38 61.37 -63.83
#